data_AF-K9SAN8-F1
#
_entry.id   AF-K9SAN8-F1
#
_cell.length_a   1.000
_cell.length_b   1.000
_cell.length_c   1.000
_cell.angle_alpha   90.00
_cell.angle_beta   90.00
_cell.angle_gamma   90.00
#
_symmetry.space_group_name_H-M   'P 1'
#
loop_
_entity.id
_entity.type
_entity.pdbx_description
1 polymer ?
#
loop_
_entity_poly.entity_id
_entity_poly.type
_entity_poly.pdbx_seq_one_letter_code
_entity_poly.pdbx_strand_id
1 'polypeptide(L)' 'MELDEFLKHWDVTREELAYICDCSLTTVNHWFSQGEHRRFPSEKHKQKLALAHHIWTTIETEPEYLQTLREMYIKKHRKR' A
#
# COMPACT_ATOMS: atom_id res chain seq x y z
N MET A 1 -0.65 11.66 5.32
CA MET A 1 -0.59 10.42 6.10
C MET A 1 0.86 10.15 6.46
N GLU A 2 1.16 10.12 7.74
CA GLU A 2 2.51 9.75 8.23
C GLU A 2 2.72 8.23 8.17
N LEU A 3 3.96 7.74 8.25
CA LEU A 3 4.26 6.30 8.14
C LEU A 3 3.56 5.46 9.23
N ASP A 4 3.56 5.93 10.47
CA ASP A 4 2.90 5.23 11.58
C ASP A 4 1.37 5.18 11.41
N GLU A 5 0.79 6.21 10.79
CA GLU A 5 -0.63 6.26 10.46
C GLU A 5 -0.95 5.27 9.33
N PHE A 6 -0.09 5.20 8.31
CA PHE A 6 -0.23 4.26 7.19
C PHE A 6 -0.21 2.80 7.68
N LEU A 7 0.74 2.44 8.54
CA LEU A 7 0.84 1.07 9.07
C LEU A 7 -0.41 0.68 9.87
N LYS A 8 -0.92 1.59 10.69
CA LYS A 8 -2.12 1.34 11.50
C LYS A 8 -3.40 1.31 10.67
N HIS A 9 -3.53 2.19 9.69
CA HIS A 9 -4.74 2.30 8.87
C HIS A 9 -4.93 1.06 8.00
N TRP A 10 -3.84 0.54 7.42
CA TRP A 10 -3.88 -0.61 6.52
C TRP A 10 -3.54 -1.96 7.18
N ASP A 11 -3.25 -1.97 8.49
CA ASP A 11 -2.76 -3.14 9.24
C ASP A 11 -1.55 -3.82 8.56
N VAL A 12 -0.58 -3.00 8.14
CA VAL A 12 0.60 -3.40 7.37
C VAL A 12 1.81 -3.51 8.30
N THR A 13 2.62 -4.55 8.12
CA THR A 13 3.90 -4.76 8.82
C THR A 13 5.05 -3.97 8.19
N ARG A 14 6.20 -3.86 8.87
CA ARG A 14 7.38 -3.16 8.30
C ARG A 14 7.98 -3.93 7.11
N GLU A 15 7.86 -5.24 7.11
CA GLU A 15 8.25 -6.15 6.04
C GLU A 15 7.41 -5.91 4.78
N GLU A 16 6.10 -5.83 4.93
CA GLU A 16 5.19 -5.49 3.83
C GLU A 16 5.39 -4.05 3.36
N LEU A 17 5.65 -3.11 4.28
CA LEU A 17 6.01 -1.74 3.91
C LEU A 17 7.27 -1.69 3.03
N ALA A 18 8.26 -2.52 3.35
CA ALA A 18 9.49 -2.67 2.55
C ALA A 18 9.18 -3.22 1.16
N TYR A 19 8.27 -4.20 1.07
CA TYR A 19 7.79 -4.73 -0.19
C TYR A 19 7.07 -3.66 -1.04
N ILE A 20 6.12 -2.92 -0.46
CA ILE A 20 5.38 -1.84 -1.13
C ILE A 20 6.35 -0.77 -1.65
N CYS A 21 7.34 -0.40 -0.83
CA CYS A 21 8.33 0.61 -1.19
C CYS A 21 9.44 0.09 -2.12
N ASP A 22 9.47 -1.22 -2.38
CA ASP A 22 10.56 -1.97 -3.02
C ASP A 22 11.94 -1.48 -2.53
N CYS A 23 12.13 -1.68 -1.22
CA CYS A 23 13.37 -1.40 -0.49
C CYS A 23 13.62 -2.48 0.57
N SER A 24 14.75 -2.41 1.28
CA SER A 24 15.08 -3.38 2.32
C SER A 24 14.36 -3.09 3.64
N LEU A 25 14.08 -4.15 4.42
CA LEU A 25 13.56 -4.01 5.79
C LEU A 25 14.48 -3.13 6.66
N THR A 26 15.79 -3.22 6.47
CA THR A 26 16.76 -2.34 7.16
C THR A 26 16.50 -0.86 6.85
N THR A 27 16.23 -0.53 5.59
CA THR A 27 15.89 0.85 5.18
C THR A 27 14.63 1.33 5.89
N VAL A 28 13.60 0.48 5.94
CA VAL A 28 12.36 0.77 6.65
C VAL A 28 12.58 0.95 8.15
N ASN A 29 13.37 0.08 8.79
CA ASN A 29 13.72 0.21 10.21
C ASN A 29 14.42 1.53 10.53
N HIS A 30 15.25 2.05 9.61
CA HIS A 30 15.84 3.38 9.75
C HIS A 30 14.84 4.54 9.64
N TRP A 31 13.64 4.34 9.07
CA TRP A 31 12.60 5.38 9.07
C TRP A 31 11.95 5.54 10.45
N PHE A 32 11.92 4.46 11.23
CA PHE A 32 11.34 4.42 12.57
C PHE A 32 12.39 4.56 13.69
N SER A 33 13.68 4.63 13.34
CA SER A 33 14.74 4.83 14.33
C SER A 33 14.73 6.26 14.88
N GLN A 34 15.35 6.42 16.05
CA GLN A 34 15.52 7.71 16.72
C GLN A 34 16.97 8.18 16.62
N GLY A 35 17.20 9.50 16.70
CA GLY A 35 18.55 10.10 16.71
C GLY A 35 19.22 10.20 15.34
N GLU A 36 20.56 10.18 15.31
CA GLU A 36 21.38 10.43 14.11
C GLU A 36 21.20 9.41 12.99
N HIS A 37 20.72 8.21 13.31
CA HIS A 37 20.47 7.14 12.33
C HIS A 37 19.06 7.19 11.72
N ARG A 38 18.24 8.18 12.07
CA ARG A 38 16.92 8.37 11.48
C ARG A 38 17.05 8.82 10.04
N ARG A 39 16.40 8.07 9.15
CA ARG A 39 16.29 8.40 7.72
C ARG A 39 14.84 8.74 7.39
N PHE A 40 14.64 9.50 6.33
CA PHE A 40 13.30 9.78 5.81
C PHE A 40 13.09 9.04 4.49
N PRO A 41 11.84 8.61 4.19
CA PRO A 41 11.51 8.08 2.88
C PRO A 41 11.82 9.10 1.79
N SER A 42 12.41 8.64 0.69
CA SER A 42 12.58 9.46 -0.51
C SER A 42 11.24 9.73 -1.18
N GLU A 43 11.20 10.67 -2.13
CA GLU A 43 9.99 10.95 -2.92
C GLU A 43 9.50 9.71 -3.68
N LYS A 44 10.40 8.84 -4.15
CA LYS A 44 10.03 7.57 -4.79
C LYS A 44 9.27 6.66 -3.83
N HIS A 45 9.68 6.58 -2.56
CA HIS A 45 8.96 5.79 -1.56
C HIS A 45 7.59 6.39 -1.25
N LYS A 46 7.52 7.71 -1.09
CA LYS A 46 6.24 8.41 -0.86
C LYS A 46 5.25 8.20 -2.01
N GLN A 47 5.72 8.26 -3.26
CA GLN A 47 4.89 7.97 -4.44
C GLN A 47 4.33 6.55 -4.41
N LYS A 48 5.15 5.54 -4.07
CA LYS A 48 4.69 4.16 -3.95
C LYS A 48 3.64 3.98 -2.85
N LEU A 49 3.84 4.62 -1.70
CA LEU A 49 2.86 4.60 -0.60
C LEU A 49 1.55 5.28 -0.98
N ALA A 50 1.62 6.42 -1.68
CA ALA A 50 0.44 7.12 -2.18
C ALA A 50 -0.34 6.27 -3.19
N LEU A 51 0.36 5.56 -4.08
CA LEU A 51 -0.26 4.63 -5.02
C LEU A 51 -0.93 3.46 -4.29
N ALA A 52 -0.24 2.83 -3.34
CA ALA A 52 -0.81 1.75 -2.55
C ALA A 52 -2.08 2.19 -1.80
N HIS A 53 -2.00 3.33 -1.10
CA HIS A 53 -3.16 3.92 -0.42
C HIS A 53 -4.31 4.19 -1.39
N HIS A 54 -4.03 4.81 -2.54
CA HIS A 54 -5.08 5.11 -3.52
C HIS A 54 -5.76 3.85 -4.06
N ILE A 55 -4.98 2.81 -4.41
CA ILE A 55 -5.52 1.55 -4.92
C ILE A 55 -6.41 0.89 -3.87
N TRP A 56 -5.93 0.77 -2.63
CA TRP A 56 -6.69 0.10 -1.58
C TRP A 56 -7.93 0.89 -1.15
N THR A 57 -7.84 2.22 -1.01
CA THR A 57 -9.02 3.06 -0.74
C THR A 57 -10.05 2.93 -1.84
N THR A 58 -9.62 2.88 -3.11
CA THR A 58 -10.54 2.70 -4.25
C THR A 58 -11.24 1.34 -4.20
N ILE A 59 -10.54 0.29 -3.75
CA ILE A 59 -11.13 -1.05 -3.58
C ILE A 59 -12.12 -1.06 -2.40
N GLU A 60 -11.78 -0.49 -1.25
CA GLU A 60 -12.66 -0.46 -0.07
C GLU A 60 -13.92 0.38 -0.30
N THR A 61 -13.79 1.47 -1.05
CA THR A 61 -14.90 2.39 -1.35
C THR A 61 -15.61 2.05 -2.65
N GLU A 62 -15.26 0.93 -3.31
CA GLU A 62 -15.84 0.52 -4.58
C GLU A 62 -17.35 0.23 -4.42
N PRO A 63 -18.23 0.97 -5.12
CA PRO A 63 -19.67 0.68 -5.11
C PRO A 63 -19.97 -0.77 -5.49
N GLU A 64 -20.91 -1.41 -4.77
CA GLU A 64 -21.26 -2.83 -4.94
C GLU A 64 -21.65 -3.20 -6.39
N TYR A 65 -22.28 -2.28 -7.11
CA TYR A 65 -22.64 -2.52 -8.52
C TYR A 65 -21.42 -2.69 -9.42
N LEU A 66 -20.29 -2.02 -9.14
CA LEU A 66 -19.04 -2.21 -9.88
C LEU A 66 -18.42 -3.58 -9.60
N GLN A 67 -18.52 -4.07 -8.36
CA GLN A 67 -18.09 -5.42 -8.00
C GLN A 67 -18.88 -6.47 -8.78
N THR A 68 -20.21 -6.29 -8.85
CA THR A 68 -21.11 -7.15 -9.65
C THR A 68 -20.72 -7.15 -11.13
N LEU A 69 -20.45 -5.98 -11.72
CA LEU A 69 -20.03 -5.86 -13.12
C LEU A 69 -18.70 -6.58 -13.39
N ARG A 70 -17.73 -6.46 -12.48
CA ARG A 70 -16.44 -7.17 -12.57
C ARG A 70 -16.63 -8.68 -12.57
N GLU A 71 -17.47 -9.20 -11.68
CA GLU A 71 -17.77 -10.63 -11.64
C GLU A 71 -18.44 -11.14 -12.93
N MET A 72 -19.40 -10.37 -13.47
CA MET A 72 -20.08 -10.72 -14.72
C MET A 72 -19.09 -10.81 -15.89
N TYR A 73 -18.16 -9.85 -15.98
CA TYR A 73 -17.10 -9.85 -17.00
C TYR A 73 -16.19 -11.08 -16.86
N ILE A 74 -15.71 -11.38 -15.64
CA ILE A 74 -14.85 -12.54 -15.38
C ILE A 74 -15.57 -13.85 -15.74
N LYS A 75 -16.84 -14.00 -15.34
CA LYS A 75 -17.67 -15.19 -15.67
C LYS A 75 -17.85 -15.36 -17.18
N LYS A 76 -18.02 -14.27 -17.93
CA LYS A 76 -18.16 -14.30 -19.39
C LYS A 76 -16.87 -14.75 -20.09
N HIS A 77 -15.71 -14.30 -19.60
CA HIS A 77 -14.41 -14.60 -20.22
C HIS A 77 -13.79 -15.92 -19.77
N ARG A 78 -14.15 -16.49 -18.61
CA ARG A 78 -13.74 -17.85 -18.20
C ARG A 78 -14.46 -18.98 -18.96
N LYS A 79 -15.56 -18.68 -19.65
CA LYS A 79 -16.34 -19.65 -20.45
C LYS A 79 -15.90 -19.73 -21.92
N ARG A 80 -14.85 -19.01 -22.30
CA ARG A 80 -14.28 -19.02 -23.66
C ARG A 80 -12.94 -19.74 -23.66
#